data_AF-A0A7J7NEH2-F1
#
_entry.id   AF-A0A7J7NEH2-F1
#
_cell.length_a   1.000
_cell.length_b   1.000
_cell.length_c   1.000
_cell.angle_alpha   90.00
_cell.angle_beta   90.00
_cell.angle_gamma   90.00
#
_symmetry.space_group_name_H-M   'P 1'
#
loop_
_entity.id
_entity.type
_entity.pdbx_description
1 polymer ?
#
loop_
_entity_poly.entity_id
_entity_poly.type
_entity_poly.pdbx_seq_one_letter_code
_entity_poly.pdbx_strand_id
1 'polypeptide(L)'
;MVLMGVSLCKGGESWIRMKKGLNDAVSKSKVGKYFKLDERKSSFTTEIRAGTATFLTMAYIITVNATILADSGGTCSISDCTATASLSAGLISNTSSLLRGTECKFMPNVGYQTCLDKTKSDLIVATALSSMIGCFAMGLLANLPLGLAPGMGANAYFAYNLVGLHGLGPMSYQTALAVVFIEGCSFLVIAAVGIRAKLAWMIPRSV
;
A
#
# COMPACT_ATOMS: atom_id res chain seq x y z
N MET A 1 -4.54 -0.65 50.51
CA MET A 1 -4.81 -1.27 49.19
C MET A 1 -6.20 -0.97 48.61
N VAL A 2 -7.18 -0.47 49.39
CA VAL A 2 -8.54 -0.12 48.88
C VAL A 2 -8.64 1.28 48.25
N LEU A 3 -7.70 2.19 48.54
CA LEU A 3 -7.72 3.57 48.00
C LEU A 3 -7.24 3.72 46.54
N MET A 4 -6.53 2.74 45.97
CA MET A 4 -6.10 2.78 44.56
C MET A 4 -7.19 2.35 43.56
N GLY A 5 -8.24 1.63 44.00
CA GLY A 5 -9.36 1.23 43.13
C GLY A 5 -10.36 2.36 42.83
N VAL A 6 -10.50 3.35 43.73
CA VAL A 6 -11.47 4.44 43.58
C VAL A 6 -11.01 5.50 42.57
N SER A 7 -9.69 5.74 42.46
CA SER A 7 -9.12 6.72 41.51
C SER A 7 -9.29 6.26 40.05
N LEU A 8 -9.15 4.95 39.79
CA LEU A 8 -9.41 4.35 38.47
C LEU A 8 -10.90 4.39 38.07
N CYS A 9 -11.82 4.17 39.02
CA CYS A 9 -13.26 4.32 38.77
C CYS A 9 -13.68 5.77 38.48
N LYS A 10 -13.11 6.76 39.19
CA LYS A 10 -13.39 8.19 38.95
C LYS A 10 -12.88 8.66 37.59
N GLY A 11 -11.73 8.13 37.15
CA GLY A 11 -11.21 8.30 35.80
C GLY A 11 -12.10 7.66 34.74
N GLY A 12 -12.61 6.45 34.98
CA GLY A 12 -13.50 5.73 34.06
C GLY A 12 -14.84 6.43 33.82
N GLU A 13 -15.52 6.88 34.89
CA GLU A 13 -16.78 7.63 34.81
C GLU A 13 -16.62 8.97 34.09
N SER A 14 -15.52 9.69 34.36
CA SER A 14 -15.18 10.95 33.68
C SER A 14 -14.94 10.74 32.18
N TRP A 15 -14.23 9.68 31.81
CA TRP A 15 -13.93 9.36 30.42
C TRP A 15 -15.17 8.94 29.64
N ILE A 16 -16.11 8.21 30.27
CA ILE A 16 -17.41 7.84 29.69
C ILE A 16 -18.27 9.08 29.43
N ARG A 17 -18.34 10.02 30.39
CA ARG A 17 -19.08 11.28 30.23
C ARG A 17 -18.48 12.15 29.12
N MET A 18 -17.16 12.25 29.05
CA MET A 18 -16.46 12.99 28.00
C MET A 18 -16.67 12.36 26.61
N LYS A 19 -16.57 11.03 26.50
CA LYS A 19 -16.86 10.27 25.28
C LYS A 19 -18.30 10.49 24.78
N LYS A 20 -19.27 10.48 25.70
CA LYS A 20 -20.69 10.70 25.38
C LYS A 20 -20.94 12.12 24.89
N GLY A 21 -20.36 13.13 25.55
CA GLY A 21 -20.44 14.52 25.12
C GLY A 21 -19.81 14.78 23.74
N LEU A 22 -18.65 14.19 23.47
CA LEU A 22 -17.98 14.31 22.16
C LEU A 22 -18.79 13.61 21.05
N ASN A 23 -19.30 12.41 21.31
CA ASN A 23 -20.12 11.68 20.34
C ASN A 23 -21.42 12.42 20.01
N ASP A 24 -22.13 12.97 21.01
CA ASP A 24 -23.36 13.74 20.80
C ASP A 24 -23.12 15.06 20.07
N ALA A 25 -22.00 15.74 20.36
CA ALA A 25 -21.60 16.97 19.68
C ALA A 25 -21.27 16.72 18.20
N VAL A 26 -20.54 15.63 17.91
CA VAL A 26 -20.17 15.25 16.54
C VAL A 26 -21.37 14.73 15.76
N SER A 27 -22.27 13.95 16.36
CA SER A 27 -23.50 13.49 15.69
C SER A 27 -24.38 14.66 15.22
N LYS A 28 -24.54 15.69 16.06
CA LYS A 28 -25.31 16.90 15.72
C LYS A 28 -24.61 17.82 14.70
N SER A 29 -23.31 17.65 14.48
CA SER A 29 -22.53 18.46 13.54
C SER A 29 -22.87 18.14 12.08
N LYS A 30 -22.43 18.99 11.14
CA LYS A 30 -22.58 18.75 9.70
C LYS A 30 -21.91 17.44 9.25
N VAL A 31 -20.83 17.02 9.93
CA VAL A 31 -20.11 15.77 9.65
C VAL A 31 -20.96 14.56 10.05
N GLY A 32 -21.57 14.59 11.24
CA GLY A 32 -22.44 13.50 11.71
C GLY A 32 -23.68 13.32 10.82
N LYS A 33 -24.25 14.43 10.34
CA LYS A 33 -25.36 14.42 9.36
C LYS A 33 -24.94 13.93 7.97
N TYR A 34 -23.73 14.26 7.51
CA TYR A 34 -23.21 13.84 6.21
C TYR A 34 -22.94 12.33 6.16
N PHE A 35 -22.31 11.78 7.20
CA PHE A 35 -22.01 10.34 7.31
C PHE A 35 -23.18 9.50 7.86
N LYS A 36 -24.30 10.13 8.23
CA LYS A 36 -25.52 9.49 8.76
C LYS A 36 -25.20 8.56 9.94
N LEU A 37 -24.41 9.04 10.90
CA LEU A 37 -23.92 8.24 12.04
C LEU A 37 -25.05 7.64 12.89
N ASP A 38 -26.14 8.39 13.10
CA ASP A 38 -27.32 7.95 13.85
C ASP A 38 -28.07 6.80 13.14
N GLU A 39 -28.19 6.84 11.81
CA GLU A 39 -28.82 5.75 11.02
C GLU A 39 -27.98 4.47 11.03
N ARG A 40 -26.66 4.59 11.12
CA ARG A 40 -25.71 3.45 11.15
C ARG A 40 -25.48 2.88 12.55
N LYS A 41 -26.12 3.43 13.59
CA LYS A 41 -25.92 3.05 15.01
C LYS A 41 -24.43 3.05 15.42
N SER A 42 -23.62 3.92 14.81
CA SER A 42 -22.19 4.02 15.10
C SER A 42 -21.83 5.35 15.73
N SER A 43 -20.78 5.35 16.56
CA SER A 43 -20.33 6.54 17.28
C SER A 43 -18.95 6.98 16.79
N PHE A 44 -18.69 8.28 16.80
CA PHE A 44 -17.43 8.87 16.29
C PHE A 44 -16.18 8.22 16.88
N THR A 45 -16.19 7.94 18.18
CA THR A 45 -15.07 7.27 18.87
C THR A 45 -14.91 5.80 18.48
N THR A 46 -16.00 5.09 18.15
CA THR A 46 -15.94 3.73 17.61
C THR A 46 -15.34 3.73 16.21
N GLU A 47 -15.78 4.66 15.35
CA GLU A 47 -15.27 4.84 13.99
C GLU A 47 -13.79 5.22 13.98
N ILE A 48 -13.35 6.14 14.84
CA ILE A 48 -11.92 6.46 14.99
C ILE A 48 -11.13 5.22 15.37
N ARG A 49 -11.61 4.42 16.32
CA ARG A 49 -10.89 3.20 16.74
C ARG A 49 -10.79 2.19 15.60
N ALA A 50 -11.87 1.96 14.86
CA ALA A 50 -11.87 1.11 13.67
C ALA A 50 -10.95 1.65 12.56
N GLY A 51 -10.96 2.97 12.35
CA GLY A 51 -10.07 3.67 11.43
C GLY A 51 -8.61 3.54 11.82
N THR A 52 -8.26 3.68 13.10
CA THR A 52 -6.87 3.50 13.57
C THR A 52 -6.37 2.06 13.39
N ALA A 53 -7.23 1.05 13.61
CA ALA A 53 -6.88 -0.34 13.34
C ALA A 53 -6.60 -0.56 11.85
N THR A 54 -7.46 0.00 10.98
CA THR A 54 -7.28 -0.08 9.52
C THR A 54 -6.04 0.71 9.06
N PHE A 55 -5.76 1.86 9.67
CA PHE A 55 -4.56 2.64 9.37
C PHE A 55 -3.29 1.83 9.64
N LEU A 56 -3.22 1.12 10.77
CA LEU A 56 -2.07 0.30 11.12
C LEU A 56 -1.90 -0.88 10.15
N THR A 57 -3.00 -1.54 9.76
CA THR A 57 -2.93 -2.64 8.79
C THR A 57 -2.51 -2.15 7.40
N MET A 58 -3.05 -1.02 6.94
CA MET A 58 -2.68 -0.42 5.65
C MET A 58 -1.23 0.06 5.64
N ALA A 59 -0.75 0.66 6.73
CA ALA A 59 0.65 1.09 6.85
C ALA A 59 1.62 -0.10 6.71
N TYR A 60 1.31 -1.24 7.32
CA TYR A 60 2.09 -2.46 7.15
C TYR A 60 2.04 -2.97 5.69
N ILE A 61 0.86 -2.99 5.07
CA ILE A 61 0.70 -3.43 3.68
C ILE A 61 1.52 -2.54 2.72
N ILE A 62 1.58 -1.23 2.94
CA ILE A 62 2.36 -0.31 2.09
C ILE A 62 3.85 -0.65 2.14
N THR A 63 4.42 -0.87 3.33
CA THR A 63 5.85 -1.18 3.47
C THR A 63 6.21 -2.57 2.93
N VAL A 64 5.32 -3.55 3.12
CA VAL A 64 5.48 -4.89 2.55
C VAL A 64 5.41 -4.86 1.03
N ASN A 65 4.41 -4.19 0.45
CA ASN A 65 4.26 -4.09 -1.01
C ASN A 65 5.47 -3.43 -1.68
N ALA A 66 6.02 -2.37 -1.08
CA ALA A 66 7.23 -1.73 -1.59
C ALA A 66 8.45 -2.67 -1.55
N THR A 67 8.54 -3.55 -0.55
CA THR A 67 9.61 -4.54 -0.46
C THR A 67 9.50 -5.57 -1.59
N ILE A 68 8.31 -6.13 -1.82
CA ILE A 68 8.07 -7.08 -2.90
C ILE A 68 8.38 -6.47 -4.28
N LEU A 69 7.97 -5.22 -4.51
CA LEU A 69 8.25 -4.54 -5.78
C LEU A 69 9.74 -4.19 -5.93
N ALA A 70 10.44 -3.87 -4.84
CA ALA A 70 11.88 -3.62 -4.89
C ALA A 70 12.70 -4.88 -5.25
N ASP A 71 12.21 -6.09 -4.93
CA ASP A 71 12.86 -7.35 -5.31
C ASP A 71 12.93 -7.56 -6.84
N SER A 72 12.05 -6.90 -7.59
CA SER A 72 12.11 -6.88 -9.06
C SER A 72 13.31 -6.10 -9.61
N GLY A 73 14.05 -5.39 -8.76
CA GLY A 73 15.11 -4.44 -9.14
C GLY A 73 14.58 -3.04 -9.42
N GLY A 74 13.27 -2.86 -9.58
CA GLY A 74 12.64 -1.55 -9.77
C GLY A 74 13.25 -0.77 -10.94
N THR A 75 13.60 0.49 -10.69
CA THR A 75 14.29 1.35 -11.67
C THR A 75 15.80 1.16 -11.70
N CYS A 76 16.36 0.31 -10.84
CA CYS A 76 17.80 0.11 -10.73
C CYS A 76 18.32 -0.76 -11.88
N SER A 77 19.43 -0.33 -12.46
CA SER A 77 20.08 -1.03 -13.56
C SER A 77 21.55 -1.31 -13.24
N ILE A 78 22.21 -1.95 -14.18
CA ILE A 78 23.63 -2.31 -14.10
C ILE A 78 24.51 -1.06 -14.01
N SER A 79 24.03 0.09 -14.49
CA SER A 79 24.71 1.39 -14.39
C SER A 79 24.87 1.89 -12.95
N ASP A 80 24.01 1.45 -12.02
CA ASP A 80 24.04 1.88 -10.63
C ASP A 80 25.05 1.06 -9.79
N CYS A 81 25.64 0.03 -10.39
CA CYS A 81 26.67 -0.78 -9.76
C CYS A 81 27.97 0.02 -9.65
N THR A 82 28.48 0.20 -8.42
CA THR A 82 29.77 0.84 -8.22
C THR A 82 30.91 -0.09 -8.65
N ALA A 83 31.88 0.45 -9.41
CA ALA A 83 33.02 -0.30 -9.95
C ALA A 83 33.94 -0.92 -8.89
N THR A 84 33.82 -0.55 -7.61
CA THR A 84 34.61 -1.12 -6.49
C THR A 84 34.44 -2.62 -6.29
N ALA A 85 33.39 -3.25 -6.84
CA ALA A 85 33.26 -4.72 -6.91
C ALA A 85 34.34 -5.39 -7.78
N SER A 86 35.05 -4.63 -8.63
CA SER A 86 36.09 -5.16 -9.52
C SER A 86 37.51 -5.17 -8.92
N LEU A 87 37.71 -4.57 -7.73
CA LEU A 87 39.01 -4.55 -7.03
C LEU A 87 39.13 -5.63 -5.95
N SER A 88 38.03 -6.17 -5.43
CA SER A 88 38.04 -7.27 -4.44
C SER A 88 38.00 -8.67 -5.06
N ALA A 89 37.60 -8.79 -6.33
CA ALA A 89 37.79 -9.99 -7.13
C ALA A 89 39.08 -9.81 -7.94
N GLY A 90 40.22 -10.05 -7.31
CA GLY A 90 41.56 -9.85 -7.89
C GLY A 90 41.89 -10.74 -9.07
N LEU A 91 41.19 -10.60 -10.19
CA LEU A 91 41.57 -11.11 -11.50
C LEU A 91 41.11 -10.15 -12.60
N ILE A 92 42.09 -9.47 -13.21
CA ILE A 92 41.96 -9.01 -14.60
C ILE A 92 41.92 -10.29 -15.44
N SER A 93 40.80 -10.58 -16.11
CA SER A 93 40.83 -11.44 -17.29
C SER A 93 39.76 -11.05 -18.30
N ASN A 94 40.19 -11.02 -19.54
CA ASN A 94 39.57 -10.45 -20.72
C ASN A 94 38.46 -11.36 -21.27
N THR A 95 37.51 -11.75 -20.41
CA THR A 95 36.45 -12.69 -20.77
C THR A 95 35.08 -12.11 -20.40
N SER A 96 34.40 -11.61 -21.44
CA SER A 96 32.97 -11.27 -21.53
C SER A 96 32.42 -10.29 -20.47
N SER A 97 32.57 -9.00 -20.79
CA SER A 97 31.90 -7.84 -20.19
C SER A 97 30.37 -7.94 -20.06
N LEU A 98 29.73 -8.91 -20.73
CA LEU A 98 28.28 -9.13 -20.68
C LEU A 98 27.81 -9.81 -19.37
N LEU A 99 28.70 -10.46 -18.62
CA LEU A 99 28.38 -11.29 -17.45
C LEU A 99 28.57 -10.50 -16.13
N ARG A 100 29.51 -9.55 -16.15
CA ARG A 100 29.82 -8.67 -15.01
C ARG A 100 28.66 -7.77 -14.61
N GLY A 101 27.77 -7.46 -15.55
CA GLY A 101 26.63 -6.59 -15.29
C GLY A 101 25.54 -7.25 -14.45
N THR A 102 25.35 -8.56 -14.57
CA THR A 102 24.33 -9.31 -13.84
C THR A 102 24.79 -9.77 -12.46
N GLU A 103 26.09 -10.00 -12.24
CA GLU A 103 26.60 -10.41 -10.92
C GLU A 103 26.45 -9.33 -9.84
N CYS A 104 26.57 -8.05 -10.21
CA CYS A 104 26.46 -6.95 -9.24
C CYS A 104 25.06 -6.80 -8.64
N LYS A 105 24.05 -7.45 -9.23
CA LYS A 105 22.67 -7.52 -8.72
C LYS A 105 22.51 -8.56 -7.60
N PHE A 106 23.29 -9.64 -7.61
CA PHE A 106 23.19 -10.74 -6.63
C PHE A 106 24.27 -10.70 -5.55
N MET A 107 25.39 -10.02 -5.84
CA MET A 107 26.49 -9.79 -4.90
C MET A 107 26.22 -8.51 -4.08
N PRO A 108 26.60 -8.43 -2.79
CA PRO A 108 26.50 -7.18 -2.03
C PRO A 108 27.30 -6.05 -2.69
N ASN A 109 26.60 -5.08 -3.30
CA ASN A 109 27.18 -3.88 -3.89
C ASN A 109 26.55 -2.63 -3.25
N VAL A 110 27.38 -1.71 -2.78
CA VAL A 110 26.93 -0.49 -2.11
C VAL A 110 26.11 0.43 -3.01
N GLY A 111 26.45 0.53 -4.30
CA GLY A 111 25.73 1.37 -5.26
C GLY A 111 24.34 0.81 -5.57
N TYR A 112 24.27 -0.49 -5.87
CA TYR A 112 23.00 -1.16 -6.15
C TYR A 112 22.05 -1.17 -4.94
N GLN A 113 22.57 -1.43 -3.73
CA GLN A 113 21.77 -1.38 -2.49
C GLN A 113 21.23 0.03 -2.22
N THR A 114 22.05 1.07 -2.44
CA THR A 114 21.60 2.47 -2.29
C THR A 114 20.46 2.81 -3.26
N CYS A 115 20.53 2.31 -4.50
CA CYS A 115 19.45 2.48 -5.47
C CYS A 115 18.18 1.74 -5.04
N LEU A 116 18.29 0.50 -4.56
CA LEU A 116 17.15 -0.28 -4.08
C LEU A 116 16.47 0.38 -2.87
N ASP A 117 17.24 0.86 -1.90
CA ASP A 117 16.70 1.55 -0.72
C ASP A 117 15.97 2.84 -1.09
N LYS A 118 16.52 3.59 -2.06
CA LYS A 118 15.86 4.78 -2.61
C LYS A 118 14.55 4.43 -3.31
N THR A 119 14.59 3.40 -4.16
CA THR A 119 13.39 2.91 -4.88
C THR A 119 12.31 2.43 -3.92
N LYS A 120 12.68 1.70 -2.86
CA LYS A 120 11.76 1.25 -1.80
C LYS A 120 11.07 2.42 -1.11
N SER A 121 11.84 3.46 -0.77
CA SER A 121 11.30 4.68 -0.15
C SER A 121 10.35 5.42 -1.09
N ASP A 122 10.71 5.54 -2.36
CA ASP A 122 9.88 6.20 -3.39
C ASP A 122 8.56 5.44 -3.62
N LEU A 123 8.59 4.10 -3.64
CA LEU A 123 7.39 3.24 -3.75
C LEU A 123 6.44 3.40 -2.55
N ILE A 124 6.98 3.50 -1.33
CA ILE A 124 6.18 3.74 -0.12
C ILE A 124 5.46 5.08 -0.23
N VAL A 125 6.18 6.15 -0.57
CA VAL A 125 5.63 7.50 -0.67
C VAL A 125 4.59 7.58 -1.79
N ALA A 126 4.89 7.03 -2.97
CA ALA A 126 3.98 7.02 -4.11
C ALA A 126 2.67 6.28 -3.80
N THR A 127 2.76 5.11 -3.16
CA THR A 127 1.58 4.29 -2.81
C THR A 127 0.75 4.94 -1.70
N ALA A 128 1.39 5.58 -0.72
CA ALA A 128 0.70 6.30 0.34
C ALA A 128 -0.09 7.50 -0.21
N LEU A 129 0.53 8.29 -1.10
CA LEU A 129 -0.11 9.45 -1.73
C LEU A 129 -1.27 9.03 -2.63
N SER A 130 -1.09 8.01 -3.48
CA SER A 130 -2.16 7.53 -4.36
C SER A 130 -3.33 6.95 -3.58
N SER A 131 -3.06 6.17 -2.53
CA SER A 131 -4.10 5.59 -1.65
C SER A 131 -4.83 6.67 -0.86
N MET A 132 -4.14 7.72 -0.41
CA MET A 132 -4.77 8.86 0.27
C MET A 132 -5.79 9.55 -0.64
N ILE A 133 -5.41 9.84 -1.88
CA ILE A 133 -6.30 10.48 -2.86
C ILE A 133 -7.48 9.56 -3.19
N GLY A 134 -7.25 8.25 -3.40
CA GLY A 134 -8.29 7.28 -3.69
C GLY A 134 -9.29 7.10 -2.54
N CYS A 135 -8.80 6.95 -1.31
CA CYS A 135 -9.64 6.85 -0.12
C CYS A 135 -10.43 8.12 0.14
N PHE A 136 -9.83 9.30 -0.08
CA PHE A 136 -10.53 10.58 0.07
C PHE A 136 -11.64 10.75 -0.97
N ALA A 137 -11.36 10.43 -2.24
CA ALA A 137 -12.35 10.48 -3.31
C ALA A 137 -13.51 9.52 -3.06
N MET A 138 -13.24 8.27 -2.64
CA MET A 138 -14.29 7.31 -2.30
C MET A 138 -15.07 7.72 -1.04
N GLY A 139 -14.39 8.22 -0.01
CA GLY A 139 -15.02 8.66 1.23
C GLY A 139 -15.99 9.82 1.03
N LEU A 140 -15.63 10.80 0.19
CA LEU A 140 -16.48 11.95 -0.10
C LEU A 140 -17.55 11.64 -1.16
N LEU A 141 -17.21 10.98 -2.27
CA LEU A 141 -18.16 10.82 -3.37
C LEU A 141 -19.12 9.64 -3.15
N ALA A 142 -18.64 8.54 -2.56
CA ALA A 142 -19.43 7.33 -2.38
C ALA A 142 -20.02 7.18 -0.97
N ASN A 143 -19.64 8.02 0.00
CA ASN A 143 -20.09 7.98 1.40
C ASN A 143 -20.08 6.56 2.00
N LEU A 144 -19.05 5.79 1.61
CA LEU A 144 -18.82 4.41 2.03
C LEU A 144 -17.45 4.30 2.70
N PRO A 145 -17.36 3.76 3.93
CA PRO A 145 -16.10 3.58 4.66
C PRO A 145 -15.37 2.32 4.16
N LEU A 146 -14.94 2.31 2.89
CA LEU A 146 -14.13 1.23 2.34
C LEU A 146 -12.69 1.69 2.17
N GLY A 147 -11.78 1.01 2.87
CA GLY A 147 -10.35 1.19 2.69
C GLY A 147 -9.90 0.56 1.38
N LEU A 148 -9.24 1.34 0.53
CA LEU A 148 -8.58 0.82 -0.67
C LEU A 148 -7.13 0.50 -0.32
N ALA A 149 -6.71 -0.74 -0.60
CA ALA A 149 -5.37 -1.25 -0.34
C ALA A 149 -4.77 -1.80 -1.64
N PRO A 150 -3.42 -1.77 -1.80
CA PRO A 150 -2.78 -2.41 -2.94
C PRO A 150 -2.87 -3.94 -2.82
N GLY A 151 -3.19 -4.61 -3.93
CA GLY A 151 -3.32 -6.06 -3.97
C GLY A 151 -1.96 -6.76 -3.89
N MET A 152 -1.69 -7.47 -2.79
CA MET A 152 -0.41 -8.19 -2.61
C MET A 152 -0.14 -9.23 -3.72
N GLY A 153 -1.17 -9.92 -4.22
CA GLY A 153 -1.02 -10.96 -5.24
C GLY A 153 -0.57 -10.44 -6.60
N ALA A 154 -1.12 -9.32 -7.06
CA ALA A 154 -0.75 -8.70 -8.34
C ALA A 154 0.68 -8.17 -8.30
N ASN A 155 1.08 -7.54 -7.19
CA ASN A 155 2.45 -7.05 -6.99
C ASN A 155 3.47 -8.19 -6.95
N ALA A 156 3.15 -9.31 -6.30
CA ALA A 156 4.01 -10.49 -6.28
C ALA A 156 4.12 -11.15 -7.67
N TYR A 157 3.01 -11.27 -8.39
CA TYR A 157 3.04 -11.78 -9.77
C TYR A 157 3.88 -10.88 -10.68
N PHE A 158 3.69 -9.56 -10.58
CA PHE A 158 4.47 -8.58 -11.31
C PHE A 158 5.98 -8.71 -11.03
N ALA A 159 6.37 -8.73 -9.74
CA ALA A 159 7.77 -8.76 -9.35
C ALA A 159 8.46 -10.08 -9.66
N TYR A 160 7.80 -11.22 -9.41
CA TYR A 160 8.44 -12.54 -9.51
C TYR A 160 8.20 -13.26 -10.84
N ASN A 161 7.07 -13.03 -11.53
CA ASN A 161 6.73 -13.74 -12.78
C ASN A 161 6.90 -12.88 -14.03
N LEU A 162 6.53 -11.59 -14.00
CA LEU A 162 6.63 -10.71 -15.18
C LEU A 162 8.03 -10.13 -15.34
N VAL A 163 8.49 -9.39 -14.33
CA VAL A 163 9.80 -8.71 -14.34
C VAL A 163 10.91 -9.63 -13.85
N GLY A 164 10.58 -10.58 -12.96
CA GLY A 164 11.55 -11.48 -12.33
C GLY A 164 12.46 -10.76 -11.34
N LEU A 165 13.15 -11.55 -10.52
CA LEU A 165 14.11 -11.03 -9.55
C LEU A 165 15.18 -10.18 -10.25
N HIS A 166 15.34 -8.93 -9.80
CA HIS A 166 16.31 -7.99 -10.34
C HIS A 166 16.20 -7.76 -11.87
N GLY A 167 15.03 -7.98 -12.48
CA GLY A 167 14.79 -7.75 -13.91
C GLY A 167 15.30 -8.86 -14.83
N LEU A 168 15.48 -10.09 -14.31
CA LEU A 168 15.85 -11.27 -15.10
C LEU A 168 14.68 -11.91 -15.87
N GLY A 169 13.47 -11.43 -15.67
CA GLY A 169 12.27 -11.95 -16.29
C GLY A 169 12.17 -11.62 -17.79
N PRO A 170 11.12 -12.15 -18.44
CA PRO A 170 10.90 -11.99 -19.88
C PRO A 170 10.60 -10.54 -20.30
N MET A 171 10.21 -9.66 -19.37
CA MET A 171 9.84 -8.28 -19.67
C MET A 171 10.62 -7.28 -18.81
N SER A 172 11.04 -6.17 -19.44
CA SER A 172 11.66 -5.04 -18.73
C SER A 172 10.66 -4.37 -17.79
N TYR A 173 11.15 -3.86 -16.66
CA TYR A 173 10.36 -3.16 -15.64
C TYR A 173 9.52 -2.01 -16.24
N GLN A 174 10.09 -1.23 -17.16
CA GLN A 174 9.39 -0.12 -17.83
C GLN A 174 8.22 -0.60 -18.69
N THR A 175 8.41 -1.68 -19.45
CA THR A 175 7.35 -2.28 -20.27
C THR A 175 6.23 -2.84 -19.39
N ALA A 176 6.60 -3.52 -18.30
CA ALA A 176 5.63 -4.06 -17.36
C ALA A 176 4.78 -2.96 -16.71
N LEU A 177 5.38 -1.83 -16.29
CA LEU A 177 4.63 -0.67 -15.76
C LEU A 177 3.68 -0.06 -16.79
N ALA A 178 4.08 0.01 -18.07
CA ALA A 178 3.20 0.50 -19.13
C ALA A 178 1.95 -0.39 -19.30
N VAL A 179 2.11 -1.71 -19.20
CA VAL A 179 0.99 -2.66 -19.25
C VAL A 179 0.05 -2.43 -18.06
N VAL A 180 0.57 -2.29 -16.84
CA VAL A 180 -0.24 -2.02 -15.64
C VAL A 180 -1.00 -0.70 -15.76
N PHE A 181 -0.36 0.34 -16.32
CA PHE A 181 -1.03 1.61 -16.57
C PHE A 181 -2.20 1.48 -17.55
N ILE A 182 -2.01 0.76 -18.67
CA ILE A 182 -3.07 0.51 -19.66
C ILE A 182 -4.20 -0.33 -19.06
N GLU A 183 -3.88 -1.32 -18.24
CA GLU A 183 -4.86 -2.14 -17.53
C GLU A 183 -5.69 -1.29 -16.56
N GLY A 184 -5.06 -0.41 -15.78
CA GLY A 184 -5.74 0.54 -14.92
C GLY A 184 -6.67 1.51 -15.67
N CYS A 185 -6.24 2.04 -16.81
CA CYS A 185 -7.10 2.86 -17.67
C CYS A 185 -8.31 2.07 -18.20
N SER A 186 -8.08 0.83 -18.65
CA SER A 186 -9.15 -0.06 -19.12
C SER A 186 -10.16 -0.36 -18.02
N PHE A 187 -9.69 -0.62 -16.79
CA PHE A 187 -10.54 -0.82 -15.63
C PHE A 187 -11.36 0.42 -15.27
N LEU A 188 -10.76 1.61 -15.34
CA LEU A 188 -11.47 2.87 -15.08
C LEU A 188 -12.60 3.09 -16.10
N VAL A 189 -12.36 2.83 -17.39
CA VAL A 189 -13.38 2.92 -18.43
C VAL A 189 -14.53 1.95 -18.15
N ILE A 190 -14.23 0.69 -17.81
CA ILE A 190 -15.25 -0.32 -17.48
C ILE A 190 -16.05 0.09 -16.22
N ALA A 191 -15.38 0.65 -15.21
CA ALA A 191 -16.02 1.14 -13.99
C ALA A 191 -16.95 2.33 -14.28
N ALA A 192 -16.56 3.25 -15.17
CA ALA A 192 -17.38 4.38 -15.58
C ALA A 192 -18.65 3.96 -16.35
N VAL A 193 -18.57 2.86 -17.13
CA VAL A 193 -19.73 2.30 -17.86
C VAL A 193 -20.70 1.55 -16.92
N GLY A 194 -20.36 1.33 -15.65
CA GLY A 194 -21.28 0.79 -14.64
C GLY A 194 -21.54 -0.73 -14.74
N ILE A 195 -20.68 -1.47 -15.45
CA ILE A 195 -20.81 -2.92 -15.72
C ILE A 195 -20.83 -3.75 -14.42
N ARG A 196 -20.30 -3.21 -13.33
CA ARG A 196 -20.30 -3.81 -11.97
C ARG A 196 -21.67 -4.34 -11.54
N ALA A 197 -22.76 -3.62 -11.84
CA ALA A 197 -24.11 -4.05 -11.47
C ALA A 197 -24.61 -5.23 -12.33
N LYS A 198 -24.21 -5.26 -13.60
CA LYS A 198 -24.60 -6.29 -14.56
C LYS A 198 -23.90 -7.63 -14.29
N LEU A 199 -22.67 -7.60 -13.80
CA LEU A 199 -21.91 -8.81 -13.45
C LEU A 199 -22.48 -9.50 -12.20
N ALA A 200 -22.88 -8.73 -11.19
CA ALA A 200 -23.49 -9.27 -9.96
C ALA A 200 -24.83 -9.98 -10.23
N TRP A 201 -25.55 -9.60 -11.29
CA TRP A 201 -26.78 -10.26 -11.70
C TRP A 201 -26.55 -11.57 -12.47
N MET A 202 -25.37 -11.77 -13.05
CA MET A 202 -25.01 -12.97 -13.81
C MET A 202 -24.51 -14.13 -12.94
N ILE A 203 -24.22 -13.89 -11.65
CA ILE A 203 -23.87 -14.94 -10.71
C ILE A 203 -25.20 -15.57 -10.23
N PRO A 204 -25.56 -16.79 -10.67
CA PRO A 204 -26.76 -17.44 -10.20
C PRO A 204 -26.66 -17.65 -8.70
N ARG A 205 -27.76 -17.36 -7.98
CA ARG A 205 -27.83 -17.61 -6.55
C ARG A 205 -27.72 -19.13 -6.35
N SER A 206 -26.65 -19.57 -5.70
CA SER A 206 -26.52 -20.96 -5.27
C SER A 206 -27.68 -21.28 -4.33
N VAL A 207 -28.49 -22.28 -4.69
CA VAL A 207 -29.45 -22.92 -3.79
C VAL A 207 -28.74 -23.63 -2.66
#